data_AF-A0A534ZQ53-F1
#
_entry.id   AF-A0A534ZQ53-F1
#
_cell.length_a   1.000
_cell.length_b   1.000
_cell.length_c   1.000
_cell.angle_alpha   90.00
_cell.angle_beta   90.00
_cell.angle_gamma   90.00
#
_symmetry.space_group_name_H-M   'P 1'
#
loop_
_entity.id
_entity.type
_entity.pdbx_description
1 polymer ?
#
loop_
_entity_poly.entity_id
_entity_poly.type
_entity_poly.pdbx_seq_one_letter_code
_entity_poly.pdbx_strand_id
1 'polypeptide(L)' 'MRCLVSGGGTGGHIYPALAVAQALRDARPDLELSYLGGARGLEGSLVGMGGALP' A
#
# COMPACT_ATOMS: atom_id res chain seq x y z
N MET A 1 12.39 -7.76 -8.07
CA MET A 1 11.39 -8.64 -7.40
C MET A 1 10.12 -7.83 -7.21
N ARG A 2 8.94 -8.45 -7.27
CA ARG A 2 7.65 -7.74 -7.18
C ARG A 2 6.94 -8.11 -5.88
N CYS A 3 6.45 -7.12 -5.15
CA CYS A 3 5.77 -7.31 -3.88
C CYS A 3 4.40 -6.62 -3.92
N LEU A 4 3.37 -7.40 -3.60
CA LEU A 4 2.00 -6.90 -3.47
C LEU A 4 1.66 -6.83 -1.99
N VAL A 5 1.25 -5.66 -1.53
CA VAL A 5 0.74 -5.42 -0.18
C VAL A 5 -0.77 -5.33 -0.26
N SER A 6 -1.49 -5.95 0.66
CA SER A 6 -2.92 -5.69 0.82
C SER A 6 -3.23 -5.36 2.27
N GLY A 7 -4.21 -4.49 2.45
CA GLY A 7 -4.75 -4.10 3.73
C GLY A 7 -6.13 -3.50 3.48
N GLY A 8 -7.15 -3.97 4.18
CA GLY A 8 -8.53 -3.56 3.95
C GLY A 8 -9.23 -3.13 5.24
N GLY A 9 -10.28 -2.32 5.10
CA GLY A 9 -11.14 -1.88 6.19
C GLY A 9 -11.03 -0.38 6.47
N THR A 10 -10.86 -0.03 7.75
CA THR A 10 -10.64 1.36 8.17
C THR A 10 -9.14 1.62 8.34
N GLY A 11 -8.74 2.74 8.95
CA GLY A 11 -7.32 3.08 9.12
C GLY A 11 -6.48 2.02 9.88
N GLY A 12 -7.09 1.21 10.74
CA GLY A 12 -6.38 0.28 11.63
C GLY A 12 -5.52 -0.78 10.91
N HIS A 13 -5.88 -1.17 9.70
CA HIS A 13 -5.08 -2.09 8.86
C HIS A 13 -4.37 -1.37 7.72
N ILE A 14 -4.93 -0.26 7.24
CA ILE A 14 -4.37 0.50 6.11
C ILE A 14 -3.04 1.15 6.50
N TYR A 15 -2.99 1.88 7.61
CA TYR A 15 -1.76 2.59 8.00
C TYR A 15 -0.59 1.65 8.31
N PRO A 16 -0.78 0.53 9.04
CA PRO A 16 0.31 -0.45 9.21
C PRO A 16 0.80 -1.05 7.89
N ALA A 17 -0.11 -1.38 6.97
CA ALA A 17 0.27 -1.92 5.67
C ALA A 17 1.10 -0.91 4.85
N LEU A 18 0.69 0.38 4.85
CA LEU A 18 1.45 1.46 4.22
C LEU A 18 2.82 1.69 4.89
N ALA A 19 2.89 1.59 6.22
CA ALA A 19 4.15 1.73 6.96
C ALA A 19 5.16 0.61 6.59
N VAL A 20 4.68 -0.63 6.47
CA VAL A 20 5.51 -1.75 6.01
C VAL A 20 5.95 -1.56 4.56
N ALA A 21 5.03 -1.13 3.69
CA ALA A 21 5.36 -0.81 2.30
C ALA A 21 6.44 0.27 2.17
N GLN A 22 6.34 1.34 2.97
CA GLN A 22 7.35 2.40 3.03
C GLN A 22 8.72 1.83 3.46
N ALA A 23 8.76 1.08 4.56
CA ALA A 23 10.00 0.49 5.06
C ALA A 23 10.65 -0.46 4.04
N LEU A 24 9.84 -1.22 3.29
CA LEU A 24 10.33 -2.10 2.22
C LEU A 24 10.94 -1.30 1.06
N ARG A 25 10.30 -0.21 0.65
CA ARG A 25 10.84 0.68 -0.39
C ARG A 25 12.16 1.31 0.02
N ASP A 26 12.26 1.77 1.27
CA ASP A 26 13.48 2.39 1.79
C ASP A 26 14.62 1.38 1.90
N ALA A 27 14.32 0.15 2.33
CA ALA A 27 15.31 -0.92 2.44
C ALA A 27 15.70 -1.53 1.09
N ARG A 28 14.77 -1.53 0.11
CA ARG A 28 14.91 -2.19 -1.20
C ARG A 28 14.35 -1.31 -2.32
N PRO A 29 15.12 -0.33 -2.80
CA PRO A 29 14.70 0.55 -3.89
C PRO A 29 14.47 -0.18 -5.23
N ASP A 30 15.03 -1.39 -5.38
CA ASP A 30 14.84 -2.28 -6.54
C ASP A 30 13.51 -3.06 -6.51
N LEU A 31 12.75 -2.94 -5.43
CA LEU A 31 11.50 -3.65 -5.24
C LEU A 31 10.34 -2.92 -5.94
N GLU A 32 9.66 -3.62 -6.84
CA GLU A 32 8.44 -3.12 -7.45
C GLU A 32 7.28 -3.37 -6.48
N LEU A 33 6.79 -2.31 -5.84
CA LEU A 33 5.75 -2.38 -4.82
C LEU A 33 4.40 -1.95 -5.38
N SER A 34 3.36 -2.71 -5.07
CA SER A 34 1.97 -2.37 -5.39
C SER A 34 1.06 -2.66 -4.21
N TYR A 35 -0.06 -1.95 -4.13
CA TYR A 35 -1.06 -2.15 -3.11
C TYR A 35 -2.41 -2.54 -3.71
N LEU A 36 -3.01 -3.59 -3.14
CA LEU A 36 -4.36 -4.02 -3.45
C LEU A 36 -5.30 -3.56 -2.33
N GLY A 37 -6.18 -2.62 -2.65
CA GLY A 37 -7.18 -2.08 -1.73
C GLY A 37 -8.49 -1.77 -2.42
N GLY A 38 -9.52 -1.47 -1.64
CA GLY A 38 -10.82 -1.04 -2.12
C GLY A 38 -10.80 0.37 -2.72
N ALA A 39 -11.54 0.56 -3.81
CA ALA A 39 -11.66 1.87 -4.47
C ALA A 39 -12.57 2.88 -3.73
N ARG A 40 -13.05 2.54 -2.53
CA ARG A 40 -14.06 3.32 -1.78
C ARG A 40 -13.57 3.59 -0.37
N GLY A 41 -14.03 4.69 0.21
CA GLY A 41 -13.64 5.07 1.57
C GLY A 41 -12.16 5.44 1.69
N LEU A 42 -11.60 5.19 2.87
CA LEU A 42 -10.25 5.64 3.24
C LEU A 42 -9.17 5.00 2.34
N GLU A 43 -9.34 3.73 1.97
CA GLU A 43 -8.43 3.02 1.06
C GLU A 43 -8.31 3.74 -0.29
N GLY A 44 -9.44 4.11 -0.90
CA GLY A 44 -9.47 4.79 -2.19
C GLY A 44 -8.81 6.18 -2.16
N SER A 45 -8.92 6.89 -1.02
CA SER A 45 -8.31 8.20 -0.85
C SER A 45 -6.80 8.15 -0.59
N LEU A 46 -6.29 7.12 0.09
CA LEU A 46 -4.87 7.02 0.44
C LEU A 46 -4.02 6.34 -0.64
N VAL A 47 -4.56 5.34 -1.33
CA VAL A 47 -3.78 4.50 -2.25
C VAL A 47 -4.00 4.87 -3.72
N GLY A 48 -5.12 5.52 -4.03
CA GLY A 48 -5.48 5.87 -5.40
C GLY A 48 -5.85 4.64 -6.25
N MET A 49 -6.56 4.88 -7.36
CA MET A 49 -7.12 3.80 -8.19
C MET A 49 -6.09 2.96 -8.96
N GLY A 50 -4.81 3.35 -8.95
CA GLY A 50 -3.74 2.66 -9.68
C GLY A 50 -2.99 1.60 -8.86
N GLY A 51 -3.23 1.50 -7.55
CA GLY A 51 -2.49 0.58 -6.67
C GLY A 51 -0.99 0.91 -6.54
N ALA A 52 -0.53 2.05 -7.07
CA ALA A 52 0.81 2.54 -6.86
C ALA A 52 0.88 3.18 -5.47
N LEU A 53 1.79 2.67 -4.63
CA LEU A 53 2.01 3.21 -3.31
C LEU A 53 2.68 4.60 -3.43
N PRO A 54 2.16 5.64 -2.73
CA PRO A 54 2.77 6.96 -2.72
C PRO A 54 4.18 6.90 -2.14
#